data_AF-A0A392Q9C0-F1
#
_entry.id   AF-A0A392Q9C0-F1
#
_cell.length_a   1.000
_cell.length_b   1.000
_cell.length_c   1.000
_cell.angle_alpha   90.00
_cell.angle_beta   90.00
_cell.angle_gamma   90.00
#
_symmetry.space_group_name_H-M   'P 1'
#
loop_
_entity.id
_entity.type
_entity.pdbx_description
1 polymer ?
#
loop_
_entity_poly.entity_id
_entity_poly.type
_entity_poly.pdbx_seq_one_letter_code
_entity_poly.pdbx_strand_id
1 'polypeptide(L)'
;MSNPIMMYTEGLHTIPLEREGIRYFVSSNSENCKNGLKLHVEVQPKDSPSRALPNTQNVVAAEPTSPSGSAHYGHSVILSILLCVIVVLAY
;
A
#
# COMPACT_ATOMS: atom_id res chain seq x y z
N MET A 1 12.47 -9.90 -0.98
CA MET A 1 12.46 -10.21 -2.44
C MET A 1 13.87 -9.99 -2.96
N SER A 2 14.45 -10.94 -3.70
CA SER A 2 15.87 -10.90 -4.08
C SER A 2 16.14 -10.64 -5.57
N ASN A 3 15.16 -10.81 -6.46
CA ASN A 3 15.34 -10.60 -7.90
C ASN A 3 14.05 -10.10 -8.59
N PRO A 4 13.67 -8.83 -8.38
CA PRO A 4 12.51 -8.23 -9.05
C PRO A 4 12.81 -7.97 -10.53
N ILE A 5 11.78 -8.09 -11.39
CA ILE A 5 11.88 -7.72 -12.82
C ILE A 5 12.10 -6.21 -12.97
N MET A 6 11.44 -5.42 -12.13
CA MET A 6 11.56 -3.96 -12.07
C MET A 6 11.23 -3.46 -10.66
N MET A 7 11.90 -2.38 -10.24
CA MET A 7 11.70 -1.73 -8.95
C MET A 7 11.16 -0.32 -9.12
N TYR A 8 10.23 0.05 -8.25
CA TYR A 8 9.60 1.37 -8.18
C TYR A 8 9.71 1.84 -6.74
N THR A 9 10.49 2.89 -6.47
CA THR A 9 10.87 3.26 -5.09
C THR A 9 10.25 4.57 -4.62
N GLU A 10 10.14 5.59 -5.49
CA GLU A 10 9.75 6.94 -5.08
C GLU A 10 8.56 7.48 -5.87
N GLY A 11 7.58 8.05 -5.17
CA GLY A 11 6.44 8.73 -5.79
C GLY A 11 5.44 7.80 -6.49
N LEU A 12 4.59 8.41 -7.31
CA LEU A 12 3.53 7.71 -8.03
C LEU A 12 4.04 7.22 -9.39
N HIS A 13 3.79 5.93 -9.69
CA HIS A 13 4.23 5.30 -10.93
C HIS A 13 3.05 4.89 -11.79
N THR A 14 3.10 5.23 -13.07
CA THR A 14 2.16 4.71 -14.09
C THR A 14 2.80 3.54 -14.81
N ILE A 15 2.17 2.36 -14.75
CA ILE A 15 2.74 1.12 -15.30
C ILE A 15 1.84 0.63 -16.45
N PRO A 16 2.28 0.69 -17.71
CA PRO A 16 1.45 0.29 -18.84
C PRO A 16 1.25 -1.23 -18.89
N LEU A 17 0.00 -1.63 -19.16
CA LEU A 17 -0.40 -3.04 -19.28
C LEU A 17 -0.45 -3.51 -20.74
N GLU A 18 0.72 -3.53 -21.42
CA GLU A 18 0.80 -3.72 -22.88
C GLU A 18 0.40 -5.11 -23.41
N ARG A 19 0.84 -6.19 -22.74
CA ARG A 19 0.55 -7.58 -23.12
C ARG A 19 -0.37 -8.25 -22.10
N GLU A 20 -1.21 -9.14 -22.62
CA GLU A 20 -2.06 -10.04 -21.84
C GLU A 20 -1.26 -10.95 -20.91
N GLY A 21 -1.93 -11.48 -19.89
CA GLY A 21 -1.35 -12.39 -18.91
C GLY A 21 -1.20 -11.80 -17.51
N ILE A 22 -0.59 -12.58 -16.62
CA ILE A 22 -0.54 -12.29 -15.18
C ILE A 22 0.68 -11.45 -14.84
N ARG A 23 0.47 -10.44 -13.99
CA ARG A 23 1.51 -9.56 -13.44
C ARG A 23 1.39 -9.49 -11.93
N TYR A 24 2.54 -9.51 -11.27
CA TYR A 24 2.62 -9.42 -9.81
C TYR A 24 3.35 -8.16 -9.40
N PHE A 25 2.72 -7.37 -8.55
CA PHE A 25 3.32 -6.22 -7.91
C PHE A 25 3.40 -6.50 -6.42
N VAL A 26 4.58 -6.33 -5.82
CA VAL A 26 4.81 -6.63 -4.41
C VAL A 26 5.68 -5.55 -3.78
N SER A 27 5.42 -5.25 -2.52
CA SER A 27 6.38 -4.48 -1.72
C SER A 27 7.68 -5.27 -1.54
N SER A 28 8.82 -4.60 -1.71
CA SER A 28 10.13 -5.17 -1.41
C SER A 28 10.34 -5.35 0.10
N ASN A 29 9.69 -4.52 0.92
CA ASN A 29 9.59 -4.73 2.37
C ASN A 29 8.74 -5.98 2.66
N SER A 30 9.35 -6.95 3.33
CA SER A 30 8.80 -8.27 3.63
C SER A 30 7.55 -8.21 4.51
N GLU A 31 7.54 -7.33 5.52
CA GLU A 31 6.43 -7.18 6.45
C GLU A 31 5.19 -6.63 5.74
N ASN A 32 5.36 -5.56 4.95
CA ASN A 32 4.27 -5.00 4.16
C ASN A 32 3.68 -6.03 3.17
N CYS A 33 4.53 -6.81 2.50
CA CYS A 33 4.07 -7.85 1.57
C CYS A 33 3.28 -8.98 2.28
N LYS A 34 3.72 -9.37 3.50
CA LYS A 34 2.98 -10.33 4.34
C LYS A 34 1.64 -9.77 4.78
N ASN A 35 1.60 -8.47 5.10
CA ASN A 35 0.41 -7.75 5.53
C ASN A 35 -0.52 -7.35 4.36
N GLY A 36 -0.23 -7.79 3.13
CA GLY A 36 -1.15 -7.67 2.00
C GLY A 36 -0.79 -6.59 0.98
N LEU A 37 0.33 -5.87 1.13
CA LEU A 37 0.80 -4.92 0.12
C LEU A 37 1.43 -5.66 -1.08
N LYS A 38 0.56 -6.33 -1.83
CA LYS A 38 0.83 -7.10 -3.04
C LYS A 38 -0.44 -7.15 -3.88
N LEU A 39 -0.28 -7.15 -5.20
CA LEU A 39 -1.37 -7.13 -6.16
C LEU A 39 -1.11 -8.14 -7.27
N HIS A 40 -2.10 -9.01 -7.52
CA HIS A 40 -2.19 -9.77 -8.75
C HIS A 40 -2.97 -8.95 -9.76
N VAL A 41 -2.51 -8.91 -11.01
CA VAL A 41 -3.24 -8.29 -12.12
C VAL A 41 -3.28 -9.27 -13.27
N GLU A 42 -4.48 -9.68 -13.67
CA GLU A 42 -4.69 -10.47 -14.88
C GLU A 42 -5.08 -9.53 -16.03
N VAL A 43 -4.18 -9.35 -16.99
CA VAL A 43 -4.41 -8.52 -18.17
C VAL A 43 -5.15 -9.33 -19.21
N GLN A 44 -6.40 -8.96 -19.47
CA GLN A 44 -7.24 -9.61 -20.46
C GLN A 44 -6.88 -9.16 -21.89
N PRO A 45 -7.12 -10.01 -22.91
CA PRO A 45 -7.03 -9.61 -24.31
C PRO A 45 -8.02 -8.47 -24.61
N LYS A 46 -7.60 -7.53 -25.46
CA LYS A 46 -8.43 -6.37 -25.86
C LYS A 46 -9.75 -6.79 -26.51
N ASP A 47 -9.77 -7.92 -27.21
CA ASP A 47 -10.93 -8.43 -27.96
C ASP A 47 -11.70 -9.52 -27.22
N SER A 48 -11.44 -9.70 -25.91
CA SER A 48 -12.25 -10.62 -25.12
C SER A 48 -13.69 -10.09 -25.05
N PRO A 49 -14.72 -10.91 -25.33
CA PRO A 49 -16.09 -10.52 -25.07
C PRO A 49 -16.17 -10.27 -23.57
N SER A 50 -16.22 -8.98 -23.21
CA SER A 50 -16.33 -8.53 -21.82
C SER A 50 -17.42 -9.37 -21.17
N ARG A 51 -17.05 -10.16 -20.16
CA ARG A 51 -18.03 -10.79 -19.30
C ARG A 51 -18.84 -9.64 -18.74
N ALA A 52 -20.02 -9.42 -19.30
CA ALA A 52 -20.85 -8.27 -19.00
C ALA A 52 -20.99 -8.16 -17.48
N LEU A 53 -20.26 -7.22 -16.90
CA LEU A 53 -20.49 -6.81 -15.53
C LEU A 53 -21.87 -6.15 -15.52
N PRO A 54 -22.77 -6.46 -14.58
CA PRO A 54 -24.02 -5.74 -14.46
C PRO A 54 -23.68 -4.24 -14.38
N ASN A 55 -24.38 -3.46 -15.20
CA ASN A 55 -24.16 -2.04 -15.45
C ASN A 55 -24.12 -1.25 -14.13
N THR A 56 -22.94 -1.11 -13.52
CA THR A 56 -22.74 -0.25 -12.35
C THR A 56 -22.71 1.18 -12.87
N GLN A 57 -23.82 1.87 -12.69
CA GLN A 57 -23.95 3.30 -12.86
C GLN A 57 -22.71 4.00 -12.28
N ASN A 58 -22.20 5.00 -13.00
CA ASN A 58 -21.05 5.80 -12.61
C ASN A 58 -21.26 6.45 -11.23
N VAL A 59 -20.98 5.73 -10.16
CA VAL A 59 -20.84 6.31 -8.83
C VAL A 59 -19.41 6.83 -8.80
N VAL A 60 -19.28 8.13 -9.06
CA VAL A 60 -18.05 8.87 -8.80
C VAL A 60 -17.77 8.71 -7.30
N ALA A 61 -16.73 7.92 -6.97
CA ALA A 61 -16.24 7.88 -5.61
C ALA A 61 -15.63 9.25 -5.29
N ALA A 62 -16.12 9.90 -4.23
CA ALA A 62 -15.56 11.16 -3.77
C ALA A 62 -14.07 10.97 -3.46
N GLU A 63 -13.27 11.96 -3.85
CA GLU A 63 -11.84 12.04 -3.50
C GLU A 63 -11.66 11.89 -1.97
N PRO A 64 -10.64 11.16 -1.49
CA PRO A 64 -10.36 11.08 -0.05
C PRO A 64 -10.07 12.48 0.50
N THR A 65 -11.07 13.12 1.12
CA THR A 65 -10.93 14.50 1.63
C THR A 65 -10.28 14.57 3.01
N SER A 66 -9.81 13.44 3.55
CA SER A 66 -9.19 13.39 4.87
C SER A 66 -7.86 12.68 4.82
N PRO A 67 -6.74 13.33 5.20
CA PRO A 67 -5.55 12.60 5.55
C PRO A 67 -5.86 11.74 6.77
N SER A 68 -5.88 10.42 6.60
CA SER A 68 -5.83 9.48 7.72
C SER A 68 -4.43 9.57 8.32
N GLY A 69 -4.20 10.59 9.14
CA GLY A 69 -3.05 10.67 10.02
C GLY A 69 -3.21 9.65 11.14
N SER A 70 -2.59 8.48 11.03
CA SER A 70 -2.41 7.61 12.19
C SER A 70 -1.35 8.24 13.08
N ALA A 71 -1.79 9.01 14.08
CA ALA A 71 -0.90 9.49 15.13
C ALA A 71 -0.52 8.30 16.04
N HIS A 72 0.47 7.50 15.64
CA HIS A 72 1.15 6.58 16.56
C HIS A 72 2.09 7.35 17.49
N TYR A 73 1.55 8.34 18.22
CA TYR A 73 2.31 9.22 19.12
C TYR A 73 2.13 8.88 20.62
N GLY A 74 1.50 7.74 20.95
CA GLY A 74 1.28 7.34 22.34
C GLY A 74 2.49 6.64 22.96
N HIS A 75 2.97 5.56 22.34
CA HIS A 75 3.91 4.65 23.01
C HIS A 75 5.32 5.24 23.20
N SER A 76 5.84 5.95 22.21
CA SER A 76 7.19 6.52 22.27
C SER A 76 7.31 7.67 23.29
N VAL A 77 6.28 8.52 23.37
CA VAL A 77 6.25 9.66 24.31
C VAL A 77 6.10 9.17 25.74
N ILE A 78 5.20 8.22 26.01
CA ILE A 78 4.99 7.67 27.36
C ILE A 78 6.27 7.02 27.89
N LEU A 79 6.98 6.24 27.06
CA LEU A 79 8.24 5.61 27.45
C LEU A 79 9.32 6.66 27.78
N SER A 80 9.40 7.73 26.98
CA SER A 80 10.37 8.81 27.19
C SER A 80 10.13 9.59 28.50
N ILE A 81 8.87 9.85 28.84
CA ILE A 81 8.49 10.53 30.09
C ILE A 81 8.78 9.63 31.29
N LEU A 82 8.44 8.34 31.20
CA LEU A 82 8.72 7.37 32.27
C LEU A 82 10.23 7.29 32.58
N LEU A 83 11.06 7.19 31.53
CA LEU A 83 12.52 7.18 31.67
C LEU A 83 13.03 8.47 32.32
N CYS A 84 12.54 9.64 31.92
CA CYS A 84 12.92 10.91 32.54
C CYS A 84 12.60 10.96 34.04
N VAL A 85 11.39 10.54 34.44
CA VAL A 85 10.97 10.55 35.85
C VAL A 85 11.87 9.64 36.69
N ILE A 86 12.22 8.45 36.18
CA ILE A 86 13.11 7.52 36.89
C ILE A 86 14.49 8.14 37.11
N VAL A 87 15.06 8.79 36.08
CA VAL A 87 16.39 9.42 36.18
C VAL A 87 16.40 10.57 37.19
N VAL A 88 15.34 11.39 37.23
CA VAL A 88 15.21 12.52 38.17
C VAL A 88 15.03 12.05 39.61
N LEU A 89 14.33 10.93 39.84
CA LEU A 89 14.17 10.36 41.18
C LEU A 89 15.42 9.62 41.68
N ALA A 90 16.34 9.27 40.78
CA ALA A 90 17.58 8.56 41.10
C ALA A 90 18.77 9.50 41.39
N TYR A 91 18.60 10.81 41.23
CA TYR A 91 19.58 11.87 41.52
C TYR A 91 19.07 12.77 42.65
#